data_AF-A0A9D4I6P5-F1
#
_entry.id   AF-A0A9D4I6P5-F1
#
_cell.length_a   1.000
_cell.length_b   1.000
_cell.length_c   1.000
_cell.angle_alpha   90.00
_cell.angle_beta   90.00
_cell.angle_gamma   90.00
#
_symmetry.space_group_name_H-M   'P 1'
#
loop_
_entity.id
_entity.type
_entity.pdbx_description
1 polymer ?
#
loop_
_entity_poly.entity_id
_entity_poly.type
_entity_poly.pdbx_seq_one_letter_code
_entity_poly.pdbx_strand_id
1 'polypeptide(L)'
;MGVCQANTLPQSPTFVLDGGSLLQRVPWKKNCTFQQICQQHLQQQASEYLTVYGNRAKVVFDGYFSSPNLKDVIHEENERKNGD
;
A
#
# COMPACT_ATOMS: atom_id res chain seq x y z
N MET A 1 3.29 20.18 -18.87
CA MET A 1 3.09 18.85 -18.28
C MET A 1 4.24 17.96 -18.72
N GLY A 2 5.09 17.51 -17.79
CA GLY A 2 6.19 16.59 -18.11
C GLY A 2 5.67 15.15 -18.07
N VAL A 3 5.97 14.35 -19.09
CA VAL A 3 5.71 12.92 -19.08
C VAL A 3 6.82 12.22 -18.31
N CYS A 4 6.48 11.61 -17.18
CA CYS A 4 7.39 10.76 -16.41
C CYS A 4 7.55 9.42 -17.13
N GLN A 5 8.29 9.41 -18.24
CA GLN A 5 8.61 8.20 -18.98
C GLN A 5 10.12 7.98 -18.96
N ALA A 6 10.53 6.77 -18.59
CA ALA A 6 11.88 6.31 -18.83
C ALA A 6 11.91 5.64 -20.21
N ASN A 7 12.76 6.14 -21.13
CA ASN A 7 12.89 5.61 -22.49
C ASN A 7 13.40 4.16 -22.53
N THR A 8 14.03 3.70 -21.44
CA THR A 8 14.55 2.36 -21.29
C THR A 8 14.50 1.96 -19.81
N LEU A 9 13.83 0.85 -19.52
CA LEU A 9 13.89 0.23 -18.20
C LEU A 9 15.21 -0.57 -18.08
N PRO A 10 15.80 -0.66 -16.89
CA PRO A 10 16.92 -1.56 -16.64
C PRO A 10 16.57 -3.00 -17.02
N GLN A 11 17.56 -3.82 -17.40
CA GLN A 11 17.32 -5.23 -17.75
C GLN A 11 16.75 -6.05 -16.57
N SER A 12 17.01 -5.62 -15.33
CA SER A 12 16.53 -6.26 -14.10
C SER A 12 16.05 -5.19 -13.10
N PRO A 13 14.86 -4.60 -13.29
CA PRO A 13 14.35 -3.58 -12.39
C PRO A 13 13.91 -4.18 -11.06
N THR A 14 14.08 -3.42 -9.99
CA THR A 14 13.40 -3.66 -8.71
C THR A 14 12.08 -2.92 -8.74
N PHE A 15 10.99 -3.59 -8.37
CA PHE A 15 9.67 -2.98 -8.30
C PHE A 15 9.42 -2.52 -6.87
N VAL A 16 9.16 -1.24 -6.70
CA VAL A 16 8.74 -0.67 -5.41
C VAL A 16 7.23 -0.48 -5.47
N LEU A 17 6.52 -1.15 -4.57
CA LEU A 17 5.07 -1.08 -4.45
C LEU A 17 4.71 -0.25 -3.23
N ASP A 18 3.84 0.74 -3.40
CA ASP A 18 3.26 1.50 -2.29
C ASP A 18 2.26 0.62 -1.52
N GLY A 19 2.64 0.21 -0.31
CA GLY A 19 1.84 -0.63 0.57
C GLY A 19 0.54 0.03 1.02
N GLY A 20 0.49 1.36 1.11
CA GLY A 20 -0.73 2.10 1.45
C GLY A 20 -1.81 1.91 0.37
N SER A 21 -1.42 2.08 -0.89
CA SER A 21 -2.31 1.82 -2.04
C SER A 21 -2.74 0.35 -2.14
N LEU A 22 -1.91 -0.60 -1.72
CA LEU A 22 -2.27 -2.02 -1.77
C LEU A 22 -3.38 -2.37 -0.78
N LEU A 23 -3.40 -1.77 0.42
CA LEU A 23 -4.43 -2.03 1.42
C LEU A 23 -5.85 -1.73 0.91
N GLN A 24 -6.00 -0.71 0.06
CA GLN A 24 -7.31 -0.34 -0.49
C GLN A 24 -7.83 -1.33 -1.56
N ARG A 25 -6.94 -2.12 -2.16
CA ARG A 25 -7.30 -3.05 -3.25
C ARG A 25 -7.65 -4.46 -2.76
N VAL A 26 -7.32 -4.77 -1.50
CA VAL A 26 -7.62 -6.07 -0.90
C VAL A 26 -9.11 -6.13 -0.51
N PRO A 27 -9.88 -7.10 -1.03
CA PRO A 27 -11.25 -7.33 -0.57
C PRO A 27 -11.23 -7.94 0.85
N TRP A 28 -11.45 -7.09 1.85
CA TRP A 28 -11.43 -7.49 3.25
C TRP A 28 -12.66 -8.33 3.64
N LYS A 29 -12.43 -9.47 4.28
CA LYS A 29 -13.51 -10.26 4.89
C LYS A 29 -14.00 -9.56 6.16
N LYS A 30 -15.33 -9.53 6.32
CA LYS A 30 -15.96 -9.03 7.55
C LYS A 30 -15.77 -10.04 8.69
N ASN A 31 -15.88 -9.58 9.94
CA ASN A 31 -15.75 -10.40 11.16
C ASN A 31 -14.39 -11.11 11.31
N CYS A 32 -13.31 -10.48 10.86
CA CYS A 32 -11.95 -10.96 11.04
C CYS A 32 -11.25 -10.21 12.18
N THR A 33 -10.42 -10.91 12.94
CA THR A 33 -9.52 -10.28 13.90
C THR A 33 -8.43 -9.52 13.16
N PHE A 34 -7.79 -8.55 13.83
CA PHE A 34 -6.66 -7.82 13.27
C PHE A 34 -5.55 -8.76 12.76
N GLN A 35 -5.25 -9.82 13.52
CA GLN A 35 -4.28 -10.83 13.11
C GLN A 35 -4.68 -11.53 11.80
N GLN A 36 -5.95 -11.89 11.65
CA GLN A 36 -6.46 -12.53 10.43
C GLN A 36 -6.40 -11.59 9.23
N ILE A 37 -6.64 -10.29 9.44
CA ILE A 37 -6.50 -9.24 8.42
C ILE A 37 -5.04 -9.16 7.96
N CYS A 38 -4.08 -9.09 8.89
CA CYS A 38 -2.65 -9.09 8.55
C CYS A 38 -2.23 -10.33 7.76
N GLN A 39 -2.71 -11.51 8.16
CA GLN A 39 -2.43 -12.76 7.44
C GLN A 39 -3.04 -12.78 6.03
N GLN A 40 -4.28 -12.31 5.87
CA GLN A 40 -4.92 -12.20 4.55
C GLN A 40 -4.15 -11.25 3.63
N HIS A 41 -3.69 -10.12 4.18
CA HIS A 41 -2.90 -9.15 3.44
C HIS A 41 -1.60 -9.77 2.91
N LEU A 42 -0.85 -10.47 3.78
CA LEU A 42 0.39 -11.13 3.42
C LEU A 42 0.17 -12.27 2.40
N GLN A 43 -0.90 -13.05 2.54
CA GLN A 43 -1.23 -14.13 1.60
C GLN A 43 -1.62 -13.62 0.22
N GLN A 44 -2.46 -12.59 0.14
CA GLN A 44 -2.80 -11.98 -1.14
C GLN A 44 -1.59 -11.32 -1.77
N GLN A 45 -0.76 -10.64 -0.96
CA GLN A 45 0.48 -10.06 -1.44
C GLN A 45 1.42 -11.11 -2.03
N ALA A 46 1.61 -12.21 -1.31
CA ALA A 46 2.44 -13.30 -1.80
C ALA A 46 1.88 -13.87 -3.11
N SER A 47 0.59 -14.22 -3.18
CA SER A 47 0.02 -14.88 -4.35
C SER A 47 0.03 -13.99 -5.61
N GLU A 48 -0.40 -12.74 -5.48
CA GLU A 48 -0.61 -11.86 -6.64
C GLU A 48 0.70 -11.20 -7.08
N TYR A 49 1.52 -10.72 -6.14
CA TYR A 49 2.76 -10.00 -6.48
C TYR A 49 3.93 -10.93 -6.81
N LEU A 50 4.04 -12.14 -6.23
CA LEU A 50 5.03 -13.11 -6.70
C LEU A 50 4.72 -13.56 -8.13
N THR A 51 3.45 -13.65 -8.50
CA THR A 51 3.06 -14.05 -9.86
C THR A 51 3.39 -12.98 -10.88
N VAL A 52 3.20 -11.69 -10.54
CA VAL A 52 3.41 -10.58 -11.49
C VAL A 52 4.86 -10.07 -11.50
N TYR A 53 5.48 -9.92 -10.32
CA TYR A 53 6.78 -9.24 -10.16
C TYR A 53 7.90 -10.19 -9.71
N GLY A 54 7.55 -11.40 -9.24
CA GLY A 54 8.50 -12.37 -8.71
C GLY A 54 9.21 -11.88 -7.45
N ASN A 55 10.42 -12.37 -7.24
CA ASN A 55 11.30 -11.98 -6.12
C ASN A 55 11.87 -10.55 -6.21
N ARG A 56 11.46 -9.76 -7.22
CA ARG A 56 11.96 -8.41 -7.49
C ARG A 56 11.07 -7.30 -6.93
N ALA A 57 9.93 -7.63 -6.33
CA ALA A 57 9.05 -6.66 -5.69
C ALA A 57 9.44 -6.41 -4.23
N LYS A 58 9.36 -5.14 -3.82
CA LYS A 58 9.47 -4.67 -2.44
C LYS A 58 8.25 -3.83 -2.13
N VAL A 59 7.48 -4.23 -1.13
CA VAL A 59 6.37 -3.43 -0.61
C VAL A 59 6.94 -2.47 0.43
N VAL A 60 6.66 -1.18 0.28
CA VAL A 60 7.11 -0.14 1.19
C VAL A 60 5.88 0.56 1.76
N PHE A 61 5.83 0.67 3.08
CA PHE A 61 4.83 1.50 3.76
C PHE A 61 5.48 2.82 4.14
N ASP A 62 4.75 3.90 3.95
CA ASP A 62 5.16 5.20 4.48
C ASP A 62 5.33 5.11 5.99
N GLY A 63 6.51 5.51 6.45
CA GLY A 63 6.82 5.61 7.85
C GLY A 63 6.28 6.90 8.44
N TYR A 64 5.11 6.85 9.10
CA TYR A 64 4.55 7.99 9.83
C TYR A 64 5.22 8.14 11.20
N PHE A 65 6.54 8.32 11.22
CA PHE A 65 7.33 8.30 12.45
C PHE A 65 7.39 9.66 13.18
N SER A 66 6.92 10.75 12.57
CA SER A 66 6.93 12.09 13.17
C SER A 66 5.58 12.79 12.99
N SER A 67 5.04 13.33 14.07
CA SER A 67 3.88 14.23 14.06
C SER A 67 4.35 15.69 14.02
N PRO A 68 3.64 16.62 13.35
CA PRO A 68 2.48 16.37 12.50
C PRO A 68 2.89 15.93 11.09
N ASN A 69 2.21 14.93 10.54
CA ASN A 69 2.37 14.50 9.16
C ASN A 69 1.10 14.73 8.34
N LEU A 70 1.22 14.65 7.01
CA LEU A 70 0.13 14.94 6.07
C LEU A 70 -1.09 14.01 6.23
N LYS A 71 -0.90 12.80 6.78
CA LYS A 71 -2.02 11.89 7.10
C LYS A 71 -2.73 12.27 8.40
N ASP A 72 -2.08 12.95 9.34
CA ASP A 72 -2.74 13.44 10.55
C ASP A 72 -3.86 14.43 10.18
N VAL A 73 -3.58 15.33 9.22
CA VAL A 73 -4.58 16.28 8.68
C VAL A 73 -5.75 15.55 8.01
N ILE A 74 -5.48 14.51 7.22
CA ILE A 74 -6.53 13.72 6.55
C ILE A 74 -7.36 12.94 7.58
N HIS A 75 -6.73 12.44 8.65
CA HIS A 75 -7.41 11.73 9.73
C HIS A 75 -8.37 12.67 10.47
N GLU A 76 -7.89 13.85 10.86
CA GLU A 76 -8.71 14.88 11.51
C GLU A 76 -9.90 15.33 10.63
N GLU A 77 -9.70 15.47 9.32
CA GLU A 77 -10.77 15.86 8.40
C GLU A 77 -11.86 14.78 8.26
N ASN A 78 -11.48 13.50 8.26
CA ASN A 78 -12.43 12.38 8.21
C ASN A 78 -13.21 12.20 9.52
N GLU A 79 -12.57 12.42 10.67
CA GLU A 79 -13.25 12.43 11.97
C GLU A 79 -14.30 13.56 12.02
N ARG A 80 -13.99 14.75 11.49
CA ARG A 80 -14.95 15.85 11.38
C ARG A 80 -16.15 15.54 10.49
N LYS A 81 -16.00 14.70 9.47
CA LYS A 81 -17.06 14.35 8.50
C LYS A 81 -17.99 13.23 8.99
N ASN A 82 -17.54 12.40 9.93
CA ASN A 82 -18.33 11.29 10.48
C ASN A 82 -19.12 11.68 11.75
N GLY A 83 -19.01 12.94 12.19
CA GLY A 83 -19.68 13.48 13.38
C GLY A 83 -20.96 14.26 13.12
N ASP A 84 -21.41 14.40 11.86
CA ASP A 84 -22.70 15.00 11.45
C ASP A 84 -23.70 13.93 10.99
#